data_AF-A0A430KV30-F1
#
_entry.id   AF-A0A430KV30-F1
#
_cell.length_a   1.000
_cell.length_b   1.000
_cell.length_c   1.000
_cell.angle_alpha   90.00
_cell.angle_beta   90.00
_cell.angle_gamma   90.00
#
_symmetry.space_group_name_H-M   'P 1'
#
loop_
_entity.id
_entity.type
_entity.pdbx_description
1 polymer ?
#
loop_
_entity_poly.entity_id
_entity_poly.type
_entity_poly.pdbx_seq_one_letter_code
_entity_poly.pdbx_strand_id
1 'polypeptide(L)'
;MNKTTIPKIKLEVVLQDVGKQLRQQKYEAALLTLQKLLQAGMAQQFPLMLQRYISELVFECLEQAGEEEAALDYCERAIAEYEAQTLPVSVAVENDLAVLKFRRICLLVKLDQHLQARDAVSEYQQSRVQDKSRYTKAFTRILKYSKATKNQLLKEQKQMGSFQLSQQLIVSG
;
A
#
# COMPACT_ATOMS: atom_id res chain seq x y z
N MET A 1 -30.39 -7.36 27.07
CA MET A 1 -29.67 -7.36 25.78
C MET A 1 -29.30 -5.92 25.44
N ASN A 2 -28.07 -5.50 25.74
CA ASN A 2 -27.62 -4.14 25.40
C ASN A 2 -27.46 -4.07 23.89
N LYS A 3 -28.35 -3.32 23.23
CA LYS A 3 -28.14 -2.87 21.85
C LYS A 3 -27.02 -1.85 21.90
N THR A 4 -25.78 -2.29 21.72
CA THR A 4 -24.64 -1.41 21.50
C THR A 4 -24.87 -0.74 20.16
N THR A 5 -25.53 0.41 20.16
CA THR A 5 -25.65 1.28 19.00
C THR A 5 -24.24 1.76 18.66
N ILE A 6 -23.69 1.23 17.57
CA ILE A 6 -22.39 1.67 17.04
C ILE A 6 -22.54 3.17 16.70
N PRO A 7 -21.72 4.07 17.26
CA PRO A 7 -21.80 5.48 16.94
C PRO A 7 -21.58 5.68 15.45
N LYS A 8 -22.45 6.48 14.81
CA LYS A 8 -22.30 6.84 13.40
C LYS A 8 -21.02 7.67 13.26
N ILE A 9 -19.97 7.05 12.71
CA ILE A 9 -18.69 7.70 12.52
C ILE A 9 -18.83 8.74 11.42
N LYS A 10 -18.45 9.99 11.69
CA LYS A 10 -18.28 11.00 10.65
C LYS A 10 -16.94 10.73 9.97
N LEU A 11 -16.98 9.96 8.88
CA LEU A 11 -15.81 9.53 8.11
C LEU A 11 -14.83 10.69 7.83
N GLU A 12 -15.35 11.83 7.38
CA GLU A 12 -14.56 13.03 7.08
C GLU A 12 -13.75 13.52 8.28
N VAL A 13 -14.33 13.54 9.48
CA VAL A 13 -13.65 13.97 10.71
C VAL A 13 -12.52 13.01 11.06
N VAL A 14 -12.75 11.70 10.90
CA VAL A 14 -11.72 10.69 11.16
C VAL A 14 -10.58 10.80 10.15
N LEU A 15 -10.90 10.97 8.86
CA LEU A 15 -9.88 11.14 7.81
C LEU A 15 -9.08 12.43 7.96
N GLN A 16 -9.70 13.52 8.44
CA GLN A 16 -8.98 14.75 8.79
C GLN A 16 -7.99 14.53 9.95
N ASP A 17 -8.40 13.79 11.00
CA ASP A 17 -7.51 13.47 12.11
C ASP A 17 -6.34 12.58 11.66
N VAL A 18 -6.62 11.59 10.80
CA VAL A 18 -5.56 10.79 10.16
C VAL A 18 -4.59 11.68 9.37
N GLY A 19 -5.10 12.60 8.54
CA GLY A 19 -4.27 13.55 7.79
C GLY A 19 -3.36 14.40 8.68
N LYS A 20 -3.90 14.89 9.81
CA LYS A 20 -3.13 15.61 10.83
C LYS A 20 -2.04 14.75 11.46
N GLN A 21 -2.34 13.50 11.82
CA GLN A 21 -1.38 12.56 12.38
C GLN A 21 -0.26 12.24 11.38
N LEU A 22 -0.60 12.02 10.11
CA LEU A 22 0.35 11.80 9.02
C LEU A 22 1.27 12.99 8.79
N ARG A 23 0.74 14.22 8.80
CA ARG A 23 1.54 15.46 8.69
C ARG A 23 2.56 15.58 9.83
N GLN A 24 2.19 15.10 11.02
CA GLN A 24 3.06 15.07 12.21
C GLN A 24 3.97 13.83 12.26
N GLN A 25 3.98 12.99 11.21
CA GLN A 25 4.73 11.72 11.17
C GLN A 25 4.37 10.75 12.31
N LYS A 26 3.15 10.87 12.85
CA LYS A 26 2.61 9.97 13.88
C LYS A 26 1.96 8.75 13.24
N TYR A 27 2.76 7.96 12.54
CA TYR A 27 2.28 6.85 11.71
C TYR A 27 1.57 5.75 12.51
N GLU A 28 2.06 5.41 13.70
CA GLU A 28 1.40 4.45 14.60
C GLU A 28 0.00 4.92 15.04
N ALA A 29 -0.14 6.20 15.37
CA ALA A 29 -1.44 6.78 15.73
C ALA A 29 -2.41 6.77 14.53
N ALA A 30 -1.90 7.09 13.33
CA ALA A 30 -2.66 7.02 12.08
C ALA A 30 -3.15 5.60 11.81
N LEU A 31 -2.28 4.60 11.95
CA LEU A 31 -2.60 3.18 11.80
C LEU A 31 -3.71 2.76 12.78
N LEU A 32 -3.56 3.09 14.07
CA LEU A 32 -4.58 2.74 15.07
C LEU A 32 -5.95 3.37 14.73
N THR A 33 -5.95 4.61 14.25
CA THR A 33 -7.17 5.31 13.85
C THR A 33 -7.82 4.65 12.63
N LEU A 34 -7.02 4.31 11.61
CA LEU A 34 -7.48 3.63 10.40
C LEU A 34 -7.99 2.21 10.69
N GLN A 35 -7.34 1.45 11.57
CA GLN A 35 -7.79 0.13 11.98
C GLN A 35 -9.15 0.17 12.69
N LYS A 36 -9.36 1.13 13.59
CA LYS A 36 -10.68 1.35 14.23
C LYS A 36 -11.74 1.73 13.20
N LEU A 37 -11.37 2.57 12.22
CA LEU A 37 -12.27 2.95 11.14
C LEU A 37 -12.66 1.75 10.26
N LEU A 38 -11.71 0.87 9.95
CA LEU A 38 -11.97 -0.35 9.18
C LEU A 38 -12.91 -1.30 9.93
N GLN A 39 -12.67 -1.54 11.23
CA GLN A 39 -13.53 -2.37 12.08
C GLN A 39 -14.96 -1.82 12.16
N ALA A 40 -15.09 -0.52 12.40
CA ALA A 40 -16.39 0.15 12.42
C ALA A 40 -17.06 0.12 11.04
N GLY A 41 -16.28 0.23 9.97
CA GLY A 41 -16.76 0.14 8.60
C GLY A 41 -17.30 -1.25 8.25
N MET A 42 -16.67 -2.32 8.73
CA MET A 42 -17.21 -3.67 8.61
C MET A 42 -18.55 -3.81 9.34
N ALA A 43 -18.64 -3.30 10.56
CA ALA A 43 -19.86 -3.37 11.35
C ALA A 43 -21.00 -2.50 10.78
N GLN A 44 -20.66 -1.38 10.13
CA GLN A 44 -21.60 -0.47 9.46
C GLN A 44 -21.80 -0.79 7.97
N GLN A 45 -21.20 -1.86 7.45
CA GLN A 45 -21.27 -2.27 6.05
C GLN A 45 -20.91 -1.14 5.08
N PHE A 46 -19.76 -0.51 5.29
CA PHE A 46 -19.24 0.52 4.38
C PHE A 46 -19.20 0.00 2.94
N PRO A 47 -19.44 0.87 1.94
CA PRO A 47 -19.29 0.49 0.54
C PRO A 47 -17.91 -0.11 0.29
N LEU A 48 -17.83 -1.16 -0.53
CA LEU A 48 -16.58 -1.87 -0.82
C LEU A 48 -15.47 -0.93 -1.30
N MET A 49 -15.81 0.08 -2.11
CA MET A 49 -14.86 1.10 -2.58
C MET A 49 -14.23 1.88 -1.42
N LEU A 50 -15.01 2.19 -0.37
CA LEU A 50 -14.51 2.89 0.81
C LEU A 50 -13.62 1.97 1.67
N GLN A 51 -13.98 0.68 1.79
CA GLN A 51 -13.13 -0.29 2.48
C GLN A 51 -11.77 -0.42 1.78
N ARG A 52 -11.75 -0.51 0.44
CA ARG A 52 -10.51 -0.55 -0.35
C ARG A 52 -9.65 0.70 -0.14
N TYR A 53 -10.27 1.88 -0.16
CA TYR A 53 -9.58 3.15 0.10
C TYR A 53 -8.92 3.17 1.49
N ILE A 54 -9.64 2.72 2.54
CA ILE A 54 -9.10 2.67 3.90
C ILE A 54 -7.96 1.64 4.00
N SER A 55 -8.12 0.46 3.39
CA SER A 55 -7.09 -0.58 3.42
C SER A 55 -5.81 -0.14 2.69
N GLU A 56 -5.94 0.57 1.57
CA GLU A 56 -4.80 1.16 0.87
C GLU A 56 -4.09 2.23 1.72
N LEU A 57 -4.85 3.08 2.43
CA LEU A 57 -4.28 4.00 3.41
C LEU A 57 -3.55 3.30 4.55
N VAL A 58 -4.10 2.20 5.08
CA VAL A 58 -3.41 1.38 6.09
C VAL A 58 -2.08 0.89 5.54
N PHE A 59 -2.06 0.38 4.31
CA PHE A 59 -0.84 -0.09 3.68
C PHE A 59 0.21 1.01 3.50
N GLU A 60 -0.18 2.18 2.99
CA GLU A 60 0.71 3.34 2.89
C GLU A 60 1.23 3.82 4.24
N CYS A 61 0.45 3.66 5.32
CA CYS A 61 0.88 4.01 6.68
C CYS A 61 1.86 2.98 7.26
N LEU A 62 1.66 1.68 7.04
CA LEU A 62 2.58 0.62 7.47
C LEU A 62 3.98 0.85 6.88
N GLU A 63 4.02 1.12 5.57
CA GLU A 63 5.28 1.41 4.88
C GLU A 63 5.99 2.67 5.38
N GLN A 64 5.23 3.70 5.79
CA GLN A 64 5.80 4.93 6.35
C GLN A 64 6.20 4.80 7.82
N ALA A 65 5.51 3.95 8.58
CA ALA A 65 5.88 3.59 9.95
C ALA A 65 7.16 2.73 10.00
N GLY A 66 7.52 2.08 8.90
CA GLY A 66 8.61 1.11 8.89
C GLY A 66 8.20 -0.27 9.38
N GLU A 67 6.91 -0.59 9.30
CA GLU A 67 6.36 -1.92 9.60
C GLU A 67 6.45 -2.78 8.33
N GLU A 68 7.67 -3.03 7.86
CA GLU A 68 7.93 -3.64 6.56
C GLU A 68 7.35 -5.06 6.42
N GLU A 69 7.41 -5.89 7.46
CA GLU A 69 6.84 -7.24 7.44
C GLU A 69 5.31 -7.22 7.31
N ALA A 70 4.63 -6.35 8.06
CA ALA A 70 3.18 -6.21 7.98
C ALA A 70 2.74 -5.60 6.63
N ALA A 71 3.51 -4.65 6.11
CA ALA A 71 3.32 -4.10 4.78
C ALA A 71 3.49 -5.18 3.69
N LEU A 72 4.47 -6.08 3.85
CA LEU A 72 4.70 -7.18 2.91
C LEU A 72 3.53 -8.18 2.92
N ASP A 73 3.07 -8.62 4.10
CA ASP A 73 1.90 -9.51 4.21
C ASP A 73 0.67 -8.91 3.52
N TYR A 74 0.40 -7.63 3.78
CA TYR A 74 -0.70 -6.92 3.12
C TYR A 74 -0.54 -6.92 1.60
N CYS A 75 0.67 -6.61 1.12
CA CYS A 75 0.96 -6.53 -0.31
C CYS A 75 0.79 -7.88 -1.02
N GLU A 76 1.26 -8.97 -0.40
CA GLU A 76 1.15 -10.32 -0.96
C GLU A 76 -0.30 -10.80 -1.02
N ARG A 77 -1.09 -10.50 0.02
CA ARG A 77 -2.53 -10.80 0.03
C ARG A 77 -3.27 -10.04 -1.08
N ALA A 78 -2.97 -8.74 -1.24
CA ALA A 78 -3.57 -7.93 -2.30
C ALA A 78 -3.21 -8.45 -3.69
N ILE A 79 -1.95 -8.84 -3.93
CA ILE A 79 -1.50 -9.46 -5.19
C ILE A 79 -2.28 -10.75 -5.46
N ALA A 80 -2.41 -11.63 -4.46
CA ALA A 80 -3.13 -12.89 -4.60
C ALA A 80 -4.61 -12.68 -4.96
N GLU A 81 -5.26 -11.66 -4.37
CA GLU A 81 -6.66 -11.30 -4.71
C GLU A 81 -6.83 -10.82 -6.16
N TYR A 82 -5.84 -10.09 -6.69
CA TYR A 82 -5.84 -9.69 -8.10
C TYR A 82 -5.56 -10.86 -9.05
N GLU A 83 -4.62 -11.74 -8.68
CA GLU A 83 -4.25 -12.90 -9.51
C GLU A 83 -5.32 -14.01 -9.50
N ALA A 84 -6.16 -14.06 -8.46
CA ALA A 84 -7.30 -14.98 -8.39
C ALA A 84 -8.48 -14.57 -9.31
N GLN A 85 -8.50 -13.36 -9.86
CA GLN A 85 -9.58 -12.90 -10.72
C GLN A 85 -9.46 -13.49 -12.13
N THR A 86 -10.54 -14.09 -12.63
CA THR A 86 -10.63 -14.59 -14.01
C THR A 86 -10.71 -13.44 -15.03
N LEU A 87 -10.00 -13.61 -16.14
CA LEU A 87 -9.92 -12.69 -17.29
C LEU A 87 -11.31 -12.38 -17.89
N PRO A 88 -11.50 -11.21 -18.55
CA PRO A 88 -10.52 -10.17 -18.84
C PRO A 88 -10.37 -9.14 -17.71
N VAL A 89 -9.13 -8.77 -17.44
CA VAL A 89 -8.76 -7.77 -16.42
C VAL A 89 -8.69 -6.39 -17.08
N SER A 90 -9.16 -5.35 -16.40
CA SER A 90 -9.11 -3.98 -16.94
C SER A 90 -7.68 -3.40 -16.86
N VAL A 91 -7.35 -2.45 -17.72
CA VAL A 91 -6.04 -1.75 -17.70
C VAL A 91 -5.75 -1.10 -16.34
N ALA A 92 -6.79 -0.60 -15.65
CA ALA A 92 -6.65 -0.06 -14.31
C ALA A 92 -6.18 -1.13 -13.31
N VAL A 93 -6.77 -2.32 -13.37
CA VAL A 93 -6.37 -3.44 -12.51
C VAL A 93 -4.97 -3.95 -12.85
N GLU A 94 -4.61 -4.01 -14.13
CA GLU A 94 -3.23 -4.35 -14.54
C GLU A 94 -2.20 -3.36 -13.99
N ASN A 95 -2.52 -2.06 -13.99
CA ASN A 95 -1.68 -1.01 -13.44
C ASN A 95 -1.57 -1.10 -11.91
N ASP A 96 -2.67 -1.35 -11.21
CA ASP A 96 -2.67 -1.53 -9.75
C ASP A 96 -1.80 -2.74 -9.36
N LEU A 97 -1.96 -3.87 -10.06
CA LEU A 97 -1.14 -5.06 -9.85
C LEU A 97 0.35 -4.79 -10.12
N ALA A 98 0.66 -3.99 -11.14
CA ALA A 98 2.03 -3.58 -11.44
C ALA A 98 2.65 -2.79 -10.28
N VAL A 99 1.91 -1.83 -9.74
CA VAL A 99 2.34 -1.01 -8.58
C VAL A 99 2.53 -1.90 -7.34
N LEU A 100 1.60 -2.82 -7.08
CA LEU A 100 1.73 -3.76 -5.96
C LEU A 100 2.97 -4.64 -6.08
N LYS A 101 3.22 -5.24 -7.25
CA LYS A 101 4.43 -6.05 -7.47
C LYS A 101 5.71 -5.23 -7.30
N PHE A 102 5.72 -3.98 -7.74
CA PHE A 102 6.83 -3.06 -7.50
C PHE A 102 7.03 -2.76 -6.01
N ARG A 103 5.95 -2.50 -5.26
CA ARG A 103 6.01 -2.27 -3.80
C ARG A 103 6.50 -3.50 -3.06
N ARG A 104 6.04 -4.70 -3.43
CA ARG A 104 6.55 -5.97 -2.91
C ARG A 104 8.06 -6.08 -3.07
N ILE A 105 8.59 -5.82 -4.27
CA ILE A 105 10.04 -5.84 -4.52
C ILE A 105 10.77 -4.84 -3.61
N CYS A 106 10.24 -3.63 -3.43
CA CYS A 106 10.83 -2.64 -2.54
C CYS A 106 10.85 -3.12 -1.08
N LEU A 107 9.77 -3.74 -0.61
CA LEU A 107 9.65 -4.29 0.75
C LEU A 107 10.64 -5.44 0.99
N LEU A 108 10.76 -6.37 0.04
CA LEU A 108 11.75 -7.45 0.11
C LEU A 108 13.18 -6.90 0.24
N VAL A 109 13.51 -5.81 -0.44
CA VAL A 109 14.83 -5.17 -0.30
C VAL A 109 14.99 -4.50 1.07
N LYS A 110 13.95 -3.82 1.59
CA LYS A 110 14.01 -3.19 2.92
C LYS A 110 14.16 -4.22 4.05
N LEU A 111 13.68 -5.45 3.84
CA LEU A 111 13.79 -6.59 4.75
C LEU A 111 15.06 -7.43 4.56
N ASP A 112 16.03 -6.95 3.77
CA ASP A 112 17.26 -7.68 3.42
C ASP A 112 17.03 -9.04 2.72
N GLN A 113 15.83 -9.30 2.19
CA GLN A 113 15.45 -10.51 1.45
C GLN A 113 15.86 -10.41 -0.02
N HIS A 114 17.15 -10.16 -0.27
CA HIS A 114 17.65 -9.80 -1.61
C HIS A 114 17.49 -10.88 -2.68
N LEU A 115 17.54 -12.17 -2.31
CA LEU A 115 17.33 -13.27 -3.26
C LEU A 115 15.88 -13.27 -3.76
N GLN A 116 14.91 -13.19 -2.84
CA GLN A 116 13.49 -13.13 -3.17
C GLN A 116 13.16 -11.86 -3.98
N ALA A 117 13.79 -10.73 -3.65
CA ALA A 117 13.65 -9.51 -4.43
C ALA A 117 14.13 -9.67 -5.88
N ARG A 118 15.24 -10.39 -6.11
CA ARG A 118 15.77 -10.68 -7.44
C ARG A 118 14.81 -11.58 -8.23
N ASP A 119 14.33 -12.65 -7.61
CA ASP A 119 13.38 -13.57 -8.24
C ASP A 119 12.10 -12.83 -8.63
N ALA A 120 11.56 -12.00 -7.73
CA ALA A 120 10.39 -11.17 -7.99
C ALA A 120 10.59 -10.16 -9.14
N VAL A 121 11.79 -9.59 -9.29
CA VAL A 121 12.11 -8.73 -10.44
C VAL A 121 12.10 -9.54 -11.74
N SER A 122 12.69 -10.73 -11.75
CA SER A 122 12.69 -11.61 -12.92
C SER A 122 11.28 -12.01 -13.32
N GLU A 123 10.43 -12.37 -12.36
CA GLU A 123 9.00 -12.65 -12.59
C GLU A 123 8.27 -11.44 -13.16
N TYR A 124 8.48 -10.25 -12.60
CA TYR A 124 7.87 -9.02 -13.11
C TYR A 124 8.26 -8.77 -14.57
N GLN A 125 9.54 -8.91 -14.90
CA GLN A 125 10.05 -8.70 -16.26
C GLN A 125 9.47 -9.71 -17.26
N GLN A 126 9.17 -10.93 -16.82
CA GLN A 126 8.56 -11.98 -17.65
C GLN A 126 7.03 -11.87 -17.74
N SER A 127 6.37 -11.19 -16.80
CA SER A 127 4.91 -11.05 -16.73
C SER A 127 4.27 -10.39 -17.95
N ARG A 128 2.94 -10.39 -18.10
CA ARG A 128 2.25 -9.67 -19.20
C ARG A 128 1.89 -8.21 -18.87
N VAL A 129 2.39 -7.68 -17.75
CA VAL A 129 2.10 -6.32 -17.29
C VAL A 129 2.46 -5.28 -18.36
N GLN A 130 1.54 -4.35 -18.62
CA GLN A 130 1.78 -3.21 -19.51
C GLN A 130 2.77 -2.22 -18.86
N ASP A 131 3.55 -1.52 -19.68
CA ASP A 131 4.53 -0.52 -19.24
C ASP A 131 5.62 -1.04 -18.26
N LYS A 132 6.19 -2.21 -18.55
CA LYS A 132 7.37 -2.73 -17.83
C LYS A 132 8.53 -1.73 -17.82
N SER A 133 8.66 -0.95 -18.90
CA SER A 133 9.67 0.10 -19.08
C SER A 133 9.70 1.11 -17.95
N ARG A 134 8.54 1.43 -17.37
CA ARG A 134 8.42 2.36 -16.24
C ARG A 134 9.31 1.99 -15.07
N TYR A 135 9.42 0.70 -14.76
CA TYR A 135 10.13 0.21 -13.58
C TYR A 135 11.54 -0.29 -13.87
N THR A 136 11.92 -0.48 -15.14
CA THR A 136 13.23 -1.03 -15.52
C THR A 136 14.40 -0.29 -14.86
N LYS A 137 14.39 1.05 -14.84
CA LYS A 137 15.46 1.83 -14.19
C LYS A 137 15.55 1.59 -12.68
N ALA A 138 14.40 1.47 -12.01
CA ALA A 138 14.33 1.16 -10.58
C ALA A 138 14.84 -0.26 -10.31
N PHE A 139 14.38 -1.24 -11.09
CA PHE A 139 14.85 -2.63 -10.98
C PHE A 139 16.34 -2.78 -11.25
N THR A 140 16.89 -2.13 -12.28
CA THR A 140 18.34 -2.16 -12.52
C THR A 140 19.11 -1.63 -11.31
N ARG A 141 18.61 -0.60 -10.63
CA ARG A 141 19.24 -0.10 -9.39
C ARG A 141 19.08 -1.05 -8.23
N ILE A 142 17.87 -1.58 -8.00
CA ILE A 142 17.59 -2.58 -6.95
C ILE A 142 18.46 -3.83 -7.12
N LEU A 143 18.62 -4.33 -8.35
CA LEU A 143 19.45 -5.50 -8.66
C LEU A 143 20.94 -5.21 -8.52
N LYS A 144 21.39 -4.00 -8.89
CA LYS A 144 22.81 -3.58 -8.83
C LYS A 144 23.27 -3.21 -7.43
N TYR A 145 22.37 -2.74 -6.58
CA TYR A 145 22.69 -2.26 -5.23
C TYR A 145 21.90 -3.06 -4.19
N SER A 146 22.52 -4.10 -3.63
CA SER A 146 22.06 -4.74 -2.37
C SER A 146 22.13 -3.80 -1.14
N LYS A 147 22.30 -2.49 -1.36
CA LYS A 147 22.51 -1.45 -0.34
C LYS A 147 21.64 -0.20 -0.59
N ALA A 148 20.58 -0.30 -1.40
CA ALA A 148 19.66 0.82 -1.58
C ALA A 148 19.10 1.22 -0.20
N THR A 149 19.36 2.46 0.23
CA THR A 149 18.87 2.92 1.54
C THR A 149 17.34 2.96 1.53
N LYS A 150 16.71 2.73 2.69
CA LYS A 150 15.25 2.84 2.88
C LYS A 150 14.67 4.13 2.29
N ASN A 151 15.40 5.24 2.44
CA ASN A 151 15.03 6.55 1.88
C ASN A 151 15.06 6.59 0.34
N GLN A 152 16.02 5.93 -0.30
CA GLN A 152 16.08 5.84 -1.75
C GLN A 152 14.89 5.03 -2.29
N LEU A 153 14.59 3.88 -1.68
CA LEU A 153 13.44 3.06 -2.06
C LEU A 153 12.13 3.82 -1.88
N LEU A 154 11.96 4.51 -0.74
CA LEU A 154 10.77 5.34 -0.50
C LEU A 154 10.60 6.43 -1.57
N LYS A 155 11.70 7.05 -2.03
CA LYS A 155 11.66 8.03 -3.13
C LYS A 155 11.23 7.39 -4.45
N GLU A 156 11.75 6.21 -4.77
CA GLU A 156 11.34 5.48 -5.98
C GLU A 156 9.85 5.09 -5.93
N GLN A 157 9.37 4.61 -4.79
CA GLN A 157 7.95 4.33 -4.55
C GLN A 157 7.05 5.54 -4.79
N LYS A 158 7.42 6.71 -4.23
CA LYS A 158 6.69 7.96 -4.48
C LYS A 158 6.68 8.36 -5.95
N GLN A 159 7.81 8.24 -6.65
CA GLN A 159 7.90 8.56 -8.09
C GLN A 159 7.05 7.62 -8.96
N MET A 160 6.85 6.38 -8.50
CA MET A 160 6.01 5.40 -9.20
C MET A 160 4.53 5.47 -8.80
N GLY A 161 4.12 6.48 -8.04
CA GLY A 161 2.73 6.71 -7.69
C GLY A 161 2.24 5.97 -6.44
N SER A 162 3.13 5.42 -5.62
CA SER A 162 2.77 5.00 -4.25
C SER A 162 2.61 6.23 -3.35
N PHE A 163 1.90 6.07 -2.22
CA PHE A 163 1.69 7.11 -1.22
C PHE A 163 0.78 8.27 -1.65
N GLN A 164 -0.07 8.06 -2.66
CA GLN A 164 -0.95 9.13 -3.16
C GLN A 164 -2.07 9.46 -2.18
N LEU A 165 -2.65 8.45 -1.51
CA LEU A 165 -3.81 8.67 -0.64
C LEU A 165 -3.41 9.38 0.65
N SER A 166 -2.31 8.95 1.26
CA SER A 166 -1.73 9.59 2.44
C SER A 166 -1.27 11.02 2.12
N GLN A 167 -0.69 11.27 0.95
CA GLN A 167 -0.35 12.64 0.51
C GLN A 167 -1.58 13.52 0.33
N GLN A 168 -2.66 12.99 -0.27
CA GLN A 168 -3.92 13.73 -0.39
C GLN A 168 -4.48 14.10 0.99
N LEU A 169 -4.51 13.15 1.94
CA LEU A 169 -4.96 13.45 3.31
C LEU A 169 -4.06 14.47 4.02
N ILE A 170 -2.75 14.43 3.81
CA ILE A 170 -1.82 15.42 4.37
C ILE A 170 -2.09 16.82 3.81
N VAL A 171 -2.50 16.94 2.55
CA VAL A 171 -2.79 18.25 1.92
C VAL A 171 -4.19 18.75 2.28
N SER A 172 -5.16 17.86 2.41
CA SER A 172 -6.57 18.21 2.68
C SER A 172 -6.92 18.40 4.15
N GLY A 173 -6.12 17.86 5.09
CA GLY A 173 -6.29 18.05 6.55
C GLY A 173 -5.64 19.32 7.10
#